data_AF-A0A920AJ75-F1
#
_entry.id   AF-A0A920AJ75-F1
#
_cell.length_a   1.000
_cell.length_b   1.000
_cell.length_c   1.000
_cell.angle_alpha   90.00
_cell.angle_beta   90.00
_cell.angle_gamma   90.00
#
_symmetry.space_group_name_H-M   'P 1'
#
loop_
_entity.id
_entity.type
_entity.pdbx_description
1 polymer ?
#
loop_
_entity_poly.entity_id
_entity_poly.type
_entity_poly.pdbx_seq_one_letter_code
_entity_poly.pdbx_strand_id
1 'polypeptide(L)'
;MKFPPESNSEWKVKIEETDSRTGGGALPELPLPSCALVISHPEYKAQHIQDWLRSEPIPIIVRVQEESVWLDFRTVFEEDEESLKNSLHLLFKSSFKSENQVS
;
A
#
# COMPACT_ATOMS: atom_id res chain seq x y z
N MET A 1 11.89 -13.26 -19.18
CA MET A 1 10.44 -13.14 -18.97
C MET A 1 10.10 -11.68 -19.18
N LYS A 2 9.37 -11.32 -20.25
CA LYS A 2 9.04 -9.93 -20.57
C LYS A 2 7.60 -9.67 -20.12
N PHE A 3 7.43 -8.78 -19.16
CA PHE A 3 6.09 -8.30 -18.78
C PHE A 3 5.53 -7.47 -19.95
N PRO A 4 4.31 -7.75 -20.43
CA PRO A 4 3.69 -6.91 -21.44
C PRO A 4 3.47 -5.50 -20.86
N PRO A 5 3.77 -4.43 -21.61
CA PRO A 5 3.49 -3.08 -21.15
C PRO A 5 2.01 -2.79 -21.38
N GLU A 6 1.13 -3.17 -20.44
CA GLU A 6 -0.29 -2.86 -20.55
C GLU A 6 -0.87 -2.30 -19.24
N SER A 7 -0.81 -0.98 -19.14
CA SER A 7 -1.80 -0.07 -18.54
C SER A 7 -1.11 1.29 -18.41
N ASN A 8 -1.64 2.33 -19.05
CA ASN A 8 -1.14 3.71 -18.92
C ASN A 8 -1.58 4.31 -17.57
N SER A 9 -1.19 3.64 -16.49
CA SER A 9 -1.44 4.09 -15.13
C SER A 9 -0.13 4.55 -14.51
N GLU A 10 -0.09 5.78 -14.01
CA GLU A 10 1.09 6.40 -13.39
C GLU A 10 1.41 5.82 -11.98
N TRP A 11 0.85 4.65 -11.65
CA TRP A 11 1.15 3.93 -10.42
C TRP A 11 2.62 3.55 -10.40
N LYS A 12 3.32 3.99 -9.36
CA LYS A 12 4.69 3.59 -9.06
C LYS A 12 4.64 2.51 -8.00
N VAL A 13 5.20 1.35 -8.32
CA VAL A 13 5.24 0.18 -7.45
C VAL A 13 6.67 -0.30 -7.33
N LYS A 14 7.14 -0.51 -6.10
CA LYS A 14 8.48 -1.02 -5.82
C LYS A 14 8.47 -1.90 -4.57
N ILE A 15 9.47 -2.76 -4.45
CA ILE A 15 9.74 -3.50 -3.22
C ILE A 15 10.90 -2.79 -2.52
N GLU A 16 10.74 -2.49 -1.23
CA GLU A 16 11.76 -1.85 -0.41
C GLU A 16 12.03 -2.69 0.83
N GLU A 17 13.30 -2.73 1.25
CA GLU A 17 13.67 -3.24 2.57
C GLU A 17 13.12 -2.29 3.65
N THR A 18 12.63 -2.85 4.75
CA THR A 18 12.11 -2.07 5.85
C THR A 18 12.30 -2.78 7.17
N ASP A 19 12.46 -2.02 8.24
CA ASP A 19 12.45 -2.58 9.59
C ASP A 19 11.03 -2.59 10.13
N SER A 20 10.53 -3.79 10.42
CA SER A 20 9.28 -3.95 11.16
C SER A 20 9.54 -3.63 12.63
N ARG A 21 8.74 -2.74 13.21
CA ARG A 21 8.77 -2.43 14.64
C ARG A 21 7.57 -3.08 15.29
N THR A 22 7.81 -4.15 16.04
CA THR A 22 6.82 -4.74 16.93
C THR A 22 6.73 -3.88 18.20
N GLY A 23 5.56 -3.31 18.52
CA GLY A 23 5.29 -2.73 19.84
C GLY A 23 4.60 -1.36 19.88
N GLY A 24 3.45 -1.31 20.54
CA GLY A 24 2.76 -0.10 21.01
C GLY A 24 3.06 0.24 22.49
N GLY A 25 4.25 -0.11 22.99
CA GLY A 25 4.62 0.02 24.41
C GLY A 25 6.13 0.18 24.63
N ALA A 26 6.51 0.58 25.84
CA ALA A 26 7.81 1.15 26.26
C ALA A 26 9.10 0.30 26.09
N LEU A 27 9.09 -0.77 25.30
CA LEU A 27 10.32 -1.40 24.83
C LEU A 27 10.52 -1.03 23.36
N PRO A 28 11.57 -0.27 22.99
CA PRO A 28 11.99 -0.19 21.60
C PRO A 28 12.53 -1.57 21.22
N GLU A 29 11.67 -2.43 20.67
CA GLU A 29 12.06 -3.75 20.19
C GLU A 29 13.04 -3.62 19.03
N LEU A 30 13.94 -4.61 18.91
CA LEU A 30 14.94 -4.64 17.85
C LEU A 30 14.25 -4.55 16.49
N PRO A 31 14.78 -3.73 15.56
CA PRO A 31 14.28 -3.72 14.19
C PRO A 31 14.36 -5.14 13.61
N LEU A 32 13.22 -5.64 13.12
CA LEU A 32 13.17 -6.91 12.40
C LEU A 32 13.23 -6.61 10.90
N PRO A 33 14.31 -7.00 10.20
CA PRO A 33 14.43 -6.77 8.77
C PRO A 33 13.25 -7.43 8.05
N SER A 34 12.61 -6.70 7.15
CA SER A 34 11.46 -7.13 6.36
C SER A 34 11.52 -6.51 4.96
N CYS A 35 10.55 -6.85 4.12
CA CYS A 35 10.32 -6.18 2.85
C CYS A 35 8.87 -5.71 2.76
N ALA A 36 8.66 -4.60 2.06
CA ALA A 36 7.35 -4.01 1.87
C ALA A 36 7.08 -3.71 0.40
N LEU A 37 5.82 -3.87 0.00
CA LEU A 37 5.31 -3.30 -1.24
C LEU A 37 5.02 -1.82 -1.01
N VAL A 38 5.68 -0.96 -1.79
CA VAL A 38 5.53 0.48 -1.73
C VAL A 38 4.80 0.96 -2.98
N ILE A 39 3.67 1.62 -2.79
CA ILE A 39 2.77 2.07 -3.85
C ILE A 39 2.57 3.58 -3.73
N SER A 40 2.69 4.29 -4.85
CA SER A 40 2.38 5.72 -4.94
C SER A 40 1.80 6.06 -6.31
N HIS A 41 1.20 7.24 -6.42
CA HIS A 41 0.69 7.79 -7.68
C HIS A 41 0.94 9.30 -7.69
N PRO A 42 1.36 9.91 -8.82
CA PRO A 42 1.67 11.34 -8.86
C PRO A 42 0.47 12.25 -8.57
N GLU A 43 -0.75 11.77 -8.86
CA GLU A 43 -1.98 12.55 -8.67
C GLU A 43 -2.76 12.19 -7.40
N TYR A 44 -2.46 11.05 -6.76
CA TYR A 44 -3.23 10.57 -5.61
C TYR A 44 -2.39 10.62 -4.34
N LYS A 45 -2.87 11.33 -3.33
CA LYS A 45 -2.23 11.37 -2.02
C LYS A 45 -2.24 9.98 -1.38
N ALA A 46 -1.14 9.62 -0.72
CA ALA A 46 -1.02 8.34 0.00
C ALA A 46 -2.14 8.13 1.02
N GLN A 47 -2.61 9.20 1.67
CA GLN A 47 -3.74 9.14 2.60
C GLN A 47 -5.03 8.66 1.92
N HIS A 48 -5.34 9.16 0.72
CA HIS A 48 -6.55 8.73 -0.01
C HIS A 48 -6.45 7.25 -0.44
N ILE A 49 -5.24 6.81 -0.83
CA ILE A 49 -4.98 5.41 -1.16
C ILE A 49 -5.17 4.54 0.09
N GLN A 50 -4.65 4.96 1.25
CA GLN A 50 -4.85 4.27 2.52
C GLN A 50 -6.33 4.20 2.89
N ASP A 51 -7.06 5.31 2.81
CA ASP A 51 -8.47 5.36 3.18
C ASP A 51 -9.32 4.43 2.31
N TRP A 52 -9.02 4.37 1.01
CA TRP A 52 -9.64 3.42 0.08
C TRP A 52 -9.36 1.97 0.45
N LEU A 53 -8.09 1.62 0.69
CA LEU A 53 -7.69 0.27 1.12
C LEU A 53 -8.37 -0.15 2.43
N ARG A 54 -8.62 0.80 3.33
CA ARG A 54 -9.34 0.56 4.59
C ARG A 54 -10.85 0.40 4.41
N SER A 55 -11.40 0.87 3.30
CA SER A 55 -12.83 0.81 2.97
C SER A 55 -13.23 -0.44 2.19
N GLU A 56 -12.26 -1.22 1.70
CA GLU A 56 -12.51 -2.50 1.04
C GLU A 56 -13.28 -3.46 1.98
N PRO A 57 -14.05 -4.43 1.44
CA PRO A 57 -14.78 -5.40 2.27
C PRO A 57 -13.90 -6.15 3.26
N ILE A 58 -12.64 -6.42 2.89
CA ILE A 58 -11.57 -6.86 3.77
C ILE A 58 -10.59 -5.69 3.90
N PRO A 59 -10.62 -4.93 5.02
CA PRO A 59 -9.78 -3.75 5.17
C PRO A 59 -8.29 -4.08 5.14
N ILE A 60 -7.53 -3.39 4.29
CA ILE A 60 -6.08 -3.51 4.21
C ILE A 60 -5.46 -2.34 4.95
N ILE A 61 -4.74 -2.64 6.05
CA ILE A 61 -4.07 -1.63 6.87
C ILE A 61 -2.64 -1.47 6.38
N VAL A 62 -2.31 -0.27 5.90
CA VAL A 62 -0.99 0.10 5.39
C VAL A 62 -0.37 1.24 6.20
N ARG A 63 0.95 1.35 6.19
CA ARG A 63 1.66 2.52 6.71
C ARG A 63 1.76 3.59 5.62
N VAL A 64 1.53 4.86 5.96
CA VAL A 64 1.86 5.99 5.06
C VAL A 64 3.24 6.54 5.45
N GLN A 65 4.14 6.62 4.48
CA GLN A 65 5.48 7.17 4.64
C GLN A 65 5.98 7.70 3.29
N GLU A 66 6.56 8.90 3.28
CA GLU A 66 7.14 9.53 2.09
C GLU A 66 6.17 9.56 0.89
N GLU A 67 4.96 10.07 1.10
CA GLU A 67 3.89 10.16 0.08
C GLU A 67 3.56 8.82 -0.61
N SER A 68 3.81 7.70 0.08
CA SER A 68 3.55 6.36 -0.40
C SER A 68 2.84 5.52 0.67
N VAL A 69 2.07 4.52 0.24
CA VAL A 69 1.57 3.47 1.13
C VAL A 69 2.54 2.29 1.13
N TRP A 70 2.76 1.73 2.30
CA TRP A 70 3.69 0.64 2.57
C TRP A 70 2.91 -0.53 3.17
N LEU A 71 2.93 -1.66 2.47
CA LEU A 71 2.40 -2.93 2.94
C LEU A 71 3.56 -3.85 3.30
N ASP A 72 3.77 -4.08 4.60
CA ASP A 72 4.83 -4.95 5.10
C ASP A 72 4.41 -6.43 4.94
N PHE A 73 5.16 -7.20 4.16
CA PHE A 73 4.85 -8.61 3.92
C PHE A 73 4.99 -9.47 5.17
N ARG A 74 5.65 -8.98 6.22
CA ARG A 74 5.69 -9.64 7.54
C ARG A 74 4.30 -9.90 8.09
N THR A 75 3.33 -9.05 7.75
CA THR A 75 1.94 -9.11 8.23
C THR A 75 0.95 -9.63 7.20
N VAL A 76 1.43 -10.14 6.05
CA VAL A 76 0.58 -10.74 5.01
C VAL A 76 0.70 -12.25 5.12
N PHE A 77 -0.42 -12.92 5.41
CA PHE A 77 -0.48 -14.38 5.50
C PHE A 77 -0.87 -15.00 4.15
N GLU A 78 -0.54 -16.28 3.93
CA GLU A 78 -0.81 -16.98 2.66
C GLU A 78 -2.31 -17.02 2.35
N GLU A 79 -3.16 -17.20 3.39
CA GLU A 79 -4.61 -17.18 3.25
C GLU A 79 -5.19 -15.84 2.79
N ASP A 80 -4.45 -14.74 3.00
CA ASP A 80 -4.88 -13.38 2.62
C ASP A 80 -4.44 -12.99 1.21
N GLU A 81 -3.58 -13.78 0.56
CA GLU A 81 -2.93 -13.43 -0.72
C GLU A 81 -3.96 -13.14 -1.83
N GLU A 82 -4.99 -13.98 -1.95
CA GLU A 82 -6.02 -13.83 -2.99
C GLU A 82 -6.85 -12.54 -2.78
N SER A 83 -7.26 -12.27 -1.54
CA SER A 83 -8.01 -11.06 -1.16
C SER A 83 -7.19 -9.80 -1.40
N LEU A 84 -5.91 -9.83 -1.03
CA LEU A 84 -4.96 -8.74 -1.27
C LEU A 84 -4.79 -8.48 -2.77
N LYS A 85 -4.56 -9.54 -3.56
CA LYS A 85 -4.39 -9.43 -5.02
C LYS A 85 -5.61 -8.82 -5.69
N ASN A 86 -6.81 -9.23 -5.29
CA ASN A 86 -8.05 -8.69 -5.83
C ASN A 86 -8.21 -7.19 -5.50
N SER A 87 -7.94 -6.82 -4.25
CA SER A 87 -8.00 -5.42 -3.80
C SER A 87 -6.99 -4.54 -4.55
N LEU A 88 -5.74 -5.01 -4.73
CA LEU A 88 -4.73 -4.29 -5.50
C LEU A 88 -5.09 -4.18 -6.99
N HIS A 89 -5.72 -5.21 -7.56
CA HIS A 89 -6.22 -5.15 -8.93
C HIS A 89 -7.29 -4.07 -9.11
N LEU A 90 -8.22 -3.96 -8.16
CA LEU A 90 -9.25 -2.92 -8.16
C LEU A 90 -8.64 -1.52 -7.93
N LEU A 91 -7.68 -1.41 -7.02
CA LEU A 91 -6.96 -0.16 -6.76
C LEU A 91 -6.32 0.38 -8.05
N PHE A 92 -5.59 -0.47 -8.79
CA PHE A 92 -4.88 -0.03 -10.00
C PHE A 92 -5.81 0.32 -11.16
N LYS A 93 -7.06 -0.15 -11.13
CA LYS A 93 -8.12 0.25 -12.07
C LYS A 93 -8.93 1.45 -11.61
N SER A 94 -8.80 1.85 -10.35
CA SER A 94 -9.60 2.93 -9.77
C SER A 94 -9.09 4.29 -10.23
N SER A 95 -10.03 5.21 -10.44
CA SER A 95 -9.73 6.64 -10.60
C SER A 95 -10.20 7.37 -9.35
N PHE A 96 -9.27 7.93 -8.59
CA PHE A 96 -9.62 8.78 -7.45
C PHE A 96 -9.97 10.16 -7.99
N LYS A 97 -11.14 10.68 -7.66
CA LYS A 97 -11.43 12.10 -7.90
C LYS A 97 -10.58 12.92 -6.94
N SER A 98 -9.85 13.90 -7.46
CA SER A 98 -9.22 14.90 -6.60
C SER A 98 -10.34 15.73 -5.96
N GLU A 99 -10.46 15.67 -4.63
CA GLU A 99 -11.18 16.71 -3.91
C GLU A 99 -10.37 18.00 -4.05
N ASN A 100 -10.90 18.94 -4.84
CA ASN A 100 -10.44 20.31 -4.83
C ASN A 100 -11.65 21.23 -4.72
N GLN A 101 -11.52 22.20 -3.80
CA GLN A 101 -12.36 23.39 -3.57
C GLN A 101 -13.48 23.21 -2.54
N VAL A 102 -13.12 23.38 -1.25
CA VAL A 102 -13.99 24.12 -0.33
C VAL A 102 -13.54 25.58 -0.40
N SER A 103 -14.50 26.44 -0.76
CA SER A 103 -14.40 27.90 -0.87
C SER A 103 -14.14 28.57 0.47
#